data_AF-S6WBM2-F1
#
_entry.id   AF-S6WBM2-F1
#
_cell.length_a   1.000
_cell.length_b   1.000
_cell.length_c   1.000
_cell.angle_alpha   90.00
_cell.angle_beta   90.00
_cell.angle_gamma   90.00
#
_symmetry.space_group_name_H-M   'P 1'
#
loop_
_entity.id
_entity.type
_entity.pdbx_description
1 polymer ?
#
loop_
_entity_poly.entity_id
_entity_poly.type
_entity_poly.pdbx_seq_one_letter_code
_entity_poly.pdbx_strand_id
1 'polypeptide(L)'
;MRFFLDTNIWSYIANEGAGSELAMRAREAGVEIVISPAVVDEVQRLPVPEARRKVIQLVTRKDWKRLMPEIFSECAEVKSEIISLRPEWVIAEPKMAEFRRLRYDWARASGGFWDRARRETETPATNESIRRDEEERLAVEQSYAIRERMKKIKPGSEEHLQKVGHIPEAATPGWSGDPIPYWRVPSLHMFRAELQIYESAVREWLDSEIDVAAMLSSPGSMNRLWLHELDAVAVPRQWLRGAFEFLQAWHKVTTGTPGDSRLATHLVDADVIISADKNFVRFAERCRDEAPFSIGKTLRAQANRAGVDEVLQWVSKPETL
;
A
#
# COMPACT_ATOMS: atom_id res chain seq x y z
N MET A 1 -4.49 19.51 6.01
CA MET A 1 -3.61 18.46 6.55
C MET A 1 -4.35 17.13 6.52
N ARG A 2 -3.71 16.06 6.07
CA ARG A 2 -4.27 14.72 5.91
C ARG A 2 -3.81 13.76 6.99
N PHE A 3 -4.76 13.07 7.61
CA PHE A 3 -4.50 12.09 8.68
C PHE A 3 -4.89 10.70 8.20
N PHE A 4 -3.95 9.76 8.26
CA PHE A 4 -4.18 8.34 8.04
C PHE A 4 -4.22 7.62 9.38
N LEU A 5 -5.28 6.84 9.62
CA LEU A 5 -5.41 6.05 10.84
C LEU A 5 -5.29 4.56 10.49
N ASP A 6 -4.40 3.88 11.21
CA ASP A 6 -4.24 2.43 11.15
C ASP A 6 -5.50 1.71 11.68
N THR A 7 -5.69 0.44 11.29
CA THR A 7 -6.86 -0.39 11.62
C THR A 7 -7.05 -0.56 13.13
N ASN A 8 -5.95 -0.60 13.91
CA ASN A 8 -6.05 -0.65 15.38
C ASN A 8 -6.67 0.63 15.97
N ILE A 9 -6.38 1.79 15.41
CA ILE A 9 -6.94 3.08 15.86
C ILE A 9 -8.44 3.13 15.56
N TRP A 10 -8.83 2.71 14.36
CA TRP A 10 -10.26 2.60 13.99
C TRP A 10 -11.02 1.68 14.93
N SER A 11 -10.40 0.57 15.34
CA SER A 11 -10.99 -0.37 16.30
C SER A 11 -11.20 0.28 17.67
N TYR A 12 -10.25 1.06 18.17
CA TYR A 12 -10.40 1.79 19.44
C TYR A 12 -11.50 2.85 19.36
N ILE A 13 -11.54 3.66 18.29
CA ILE A 13 -12.57 4.69 18.10
C ILE A 13 -13.97 4.07 18.04
N ALA A 14 -14.11 2.94 17.34
CA ALA A 14 -15.38 2.24 17.24
C ALA A 14 -15.85 1.68 18.58
N ASN A 15 -14.94 1.10 19.37
CA ASN A 15 -15.24 0.54 20.69
C ASN A 15 -15.67 1.62 21.68
N GLU A 16 -15.04 2.80 21.62
CA GLU A 16 -15.36 3.95 22.48
C GLU A 16 -16.54 4.79 21.97
N GLY A 17 -17.09 4.49 20.79
CA GLY A 17 -18.19 5.25 20.19
C GLY A 17 -17.81 6.68 19.77
N ALA A 18 -16.51 6.98 19.64
CA ALA A 18 -15.99 8.33 19.42
C ALA A 18 -16.01 8.80 17.95
N GLY A 19 -16.57 8.00 17.03
CA GLY A 19 -16.52 8.29 15.59
C GLY A 19 -17.20 9.59 15.16
N SER A 20 -18.31 9.97 15.81
CA SER A 20 -18.98 11.24 15.52
C SER A 20 -18.21 12.44 16.07
N GLU A 21 -17.59 12.30 17.25
CA GLU A 21 -16.72 13.33 17.81
C GLU A 21 -15.50 13.54 16.91
N LEU A 22 -14.84 12.47 16.48
CA LEU A 22 -13.71 12.54 15.55
C LEU A 22 -14.06 13.29 14.26
N ALA A 23 -15.20 12.97 13.65
CA ALA A 23 -15.66 13.65 12.43
C ALA A 23 -15.97 15.14 12.66
N MET A 24 -16.51 15.50 13.83
CA MET A 24 -16.75 16.88 14.23
C MET A 24 -15.44 17.64 14.41
N ARG A 25 -14.51 17.12 15.22
CA ARG A 25 -13.19 17.73 15.48
C ARG A 25 -12.39 17.92 14.18
N ALA A 26 -12.37 16.90 13.32
CA ALA A 26 -11.67 16.98 12.03
C ALA A 26 -12.23 18.10 11.15
N ARG A 27 -13.56 18.24 11.10
CA ARG A 27 -14.22 19.32 10.34
C ARG A 27 -13.92 20.70 10.91
N GLU A 28 -13.98 20.86 12.23
CA GLU A 28 -13.68 22.12 12.92
C GLU A 28 -12.22 22.56 12.70
N ALA A 29 -11.29 21.61 12.69
CA ALA A 29 -9.87 21.87 12.48
C ALA A 29 -9.46 21.92 11.00
N GLY A 30 -10.37 21.69 10.04
CA GLY A 30 -10.04 21.63 8.61
C GLY A 30 -9.11 20.46 8.24
N VAL A 31 -9.15 19.38 9.00
CA VAL A 31 -8.37 18.16 8.79
C VAL A 31 -9.14 17.18 7.92
N GLU A 32 -8.45 16.59 6.93
CA GLU A 32 -9.00 15.52 6.09
C GLU A 32 -8.52 14.17 6.63
N ILE A 33 -9.42 13.36 7.18
CA ILE A 33 -9.09 11.97 7.55
C ILE A 33 -9.23 11.10 6.31
N VAL A 34 -8.14 10.46 5.91
CA VAL A 34 -8.09 9.54 4.77
C VAL A 34 -8.32 8.10 5.21
N ILE A 35 -8.93 7.31 4.34
CA ILE A 35 -9.20 5.89 4.57
C ILE A 35 -8.79 5.07 3.34
N SER A 36 -7.97 4.04 3.54
CA SER A 36 -7.60 3.10 2.48
C SER A 36 -8.54 1.90 2.38
N PRO A 37 -8.63 1.28 1.21
CA PRO A 37 -9.26 -0.03 1.06
C PRO A 37 -8.62 -1.11 1.94
N ALA A 38 -7.30 -1.12 2.14
CA ALA A 38 -6.65 -2.07 3.05
C ALA A 38 -7.21 -2.06 4.49
N VAL A 39 -7.61 -0.90 5.03
CA VAL A 39 -8.26 -0.85 6.35
C VAL A 39 -9.63 -1.53 6.32
N VAL A 40 -10.43 -1.30 5.27
CA VAL A 40 -11.75 -1.95 5.10
C VAL A 40 -11.57 -3.46 5.02
N ASP A 41 -10.56 -3.88 4.26
CA ASP A 41 -10.18 -5.25 4.03
C ASP A 41 -9.81 -5.99 5.33
N GLU A 42 -8.99 -5.37 6.18
CA GLU A 42 -8.61 -5.92 7.48
C GLU A 42 -9.81 -5.99 8.44
N VAL A 43 -10.65 -4.95 8.44
CA VAL A 43 -11.86 -4.89 9.28
C VAL A 43 -12.84 -6.02 8.93
N GLN A 44 -13.01 -6.32 7.65
CA GLN A 44 -13.90 -7.41 7.19
C GLN A 44 -13.49 -8.79 7.74
N ARG A 45 -12.22 -8.95 8.11
CA ARG A 45 -11.66 -10.20 8.66
C ARG A 45 -11.75 -10.30 10.18
N LEU A 46 -12.22 -9.25 10.86
CA LEU A 46 -12.42 -9.29 12.30
C LEU A 46 -13.38 -10.44 12.66
N PRO A 47 -12.99 -11.33 13.59
CA PRO A 47 -13.74 -12.56 13.86
C PRO A 47 -15.08 -12.31 14.55
N VAL A 48 -15.16 -11.24 15.36
CA VAL A 48 -16.35 -10.89 16.13
C VAL A 48 -17.31 -10.07 15.25
N PRO A 49 -18.49 -10.60 14.86
CA PRO A 49 -19.38 -9.94 13.91
C PRO A 49 -19.87 -8.57 14.37
N GLU A 50 -20.17 -8.40 15.66
CA GLU A 50 -20.62 -7.13 16.21
C GLU A 50 -19.54 -6.06 16.19
N ALA A 51 -18.30 -6.42 16.56
CA ALA A 51 -17.16 -5.51 16.50
C ALA A 51 -16.85 -5.14 15.04
N ARG A 52 -16.83 -6.13 14.14
CA ARG A 52 -16.70 -5.92 12.70
C ARG A 52 -17.74 -4.92 12.17
N ARG A 53 -19.02 -5.10 12.53
CA ARG A 53 -20.11 -4.20 12.11
C ARG A 53 -19.92 -2.77 12.60
N LYS A 54 -19.50 -2.58 13.85
CA LYS A 54 -19.24 -1.25 14.41
C LYS A 54 -18.11 -0.55 13.65
N VAL A 55 -17.00 -1.25 13.42
CA VAL A 55 -15.85 -0.68 12.72
C VAL A 55 -16.15 -0.45 11.24
N ILE A 56 -16.80 -1.39 10.54
CA ILE A 56 -17.11 -1.25 9.11
C ILE A 56 -18.06 -0.06 8.85
N GLN A 57 -19.04 0.15 9.72
CA GLN A 57 -19.93 1.31 9.63
C GLN A 57 -19.17 2.63 9.84
N LEU A 58 -18.18 2.63 10.74
CA LEU A 58 -17.33 3.78 11.01
C LEU A 58 -16.40 4.09 9.83
N VAL A 59 -15.60 3.13 9.36
CA VAL A 59 -14.59 3.37 8.30
C VAL A 59 -15.21 3.65 6.94
N THR A 60 -16.47 3.25 6.71
CA THR A 60 -17.18 3.53 5.46
C THR A 60 -17.98 4.84 5.49
N ARG A 61 -17.91 5.64 6.57
CA ARG A 61 -18.57 6.96 6.66
C ARG A 61 -18.20 7.85 5.48
N LYS A 62 -19.13 8.75 5.13
CA LYS A 62 -18.90 9.73 4.04
C LYS A 62 -18.04 10.91 4.49
N ASP A 63 -17.80 11.02 5.80
CA ASP A 63 -16.96 12.06 6.40
C ASP A 63 -15.47 11.89 6.05
N TRP A 64 -15.06 10.69 5.64
CA TRP A 64 -13.66 10.37 5.34
C TRP A 64 -13.36 10.50 3.85
N LYS A 65 -12.13 10.92 3.55
CA LYS A 65 -11.59 10.90 2.19
C LYS A 65 -11.16 9.49 1.83
N ARG A 66 -11.91 8.89 0.91
CA ARG A 66 -11.64 7.55 0.39
C ARG A 66 -10.46 7.59 -0.58
N LEU A 67 -9.41 6.84 -0.28
CA LEU A 67 -8.31 6.62 -1.21
C LEU A 67 -8.71 5.58 -2.26
N MET A 68 -8.03 5.64 -3.41
CA MET A 68 -8.06 4.55 -4.37
C MET A 68 -7.28 3.34 -3.82
N PRO A 69 -7.50 2.12 -4.34
CA PRO A 69 -6.69 0.96 -3.98
C PRO A 69 -5.19 1.20 -4.09
N GLU A 70 -4.43 0.51 -3.25
CA GLU A 70 -2.97 0.59 -3.24
C GLU A 70 -2.42 0.32 -4.65
N ILE A 71 -2.91 -0.75 -5.27
CA ILE A 71 -2.49 -1.20 -6.60
C ILE A 71 -2.81 -0.20 -7.71
N PHE A 72 -3.90 0.58 -7.59
CA PHE A 72 -4.21 1.65 -8.54
C PHE A 72 -3.10 2.72 -8.52
N SER A 73 -2.68 3.12 -7.33
CA SER A 73 -1.69 4.19 -7.15
C SER A 73 -0.28 3.72 -7.51
N GLU A 74 0.07 2.48 -7.15
CA GLU A 74 1.30 1.82 -7.58
C GLU A 74 1.39 1.70 -9.11
N CYS A 75 0.33 1.25 -9.77
CA CYS A 75 0.28 1.19 -11.23
C CYS A 75 0.33 2.57 -11.86
N ALA A 76 -0.27 3.60 -11.26
CA ALA A 76 -0.22 4.96 -11.79
C ALA A 76 1.21 5.53 -11.82
N GLU A 77 1.99 5.32 -10.74
CA GLU A 77 3.41 5.72 -10.67
C GLU A 77 4.24 4.99 -11.73
N VAL A 78 4.17 3.66 -11.75
CA VAL A 78 4.96 2.83 -12.68
C VAL A 78 4.57 3.10 -14.13
N LYS A 79 3.27 3.27 -14.41
CA LYS A 79 2.78 3.61 -15.75
C LYS A 79 3.33 4.94 -16.25
N SER A 80 3.41 5.95 -15.38
CA SER A 80 3.98 7.25 -15.75
C SER A 80 5.44 7.10 -16.21
N GLU A 81 6.23 6.33 -15.47
CA GLU A 81 7.62 6.04 -15.83
C GLU A 81 7.73 5.19 -17.11
N ILE A 82 6.86 4.18 -17.29
CA ILE A 82 6.81 3.39 -18.53
C ILE A 82 6.53 4.29 -19.73
N ILE A 83 5.52 5.16 -19.66
CA ILE A 83 5.17 6.07 -20.76
C ILE A 83 6.36 6.96 -21.14
N SER A 84 7.12 7.42 -20.14
CA SER A 84 8.29 8.28 -20.34
C SER A 84 9.50 7.52 -20.90
N LEU A 85 9.83 6.37 -20.32
CA LEU A 85 11.09 5.65 -20.57
C LEU A 85 10.98 4.56 -21.64
N ARG A 86 9.76 4.14 -21.97
CA ARG A 86 9.43 3.04 -22.89
C ARG A 86 8.19 3.39 -23.74
N PRO A 87 8.23 4.47 -24.54
CA PRO A 87 7.12 4.88 -25.38
C PRO A 87 6.69 3.79 -26.38
N GLU A 88 7.57 2.86 -26.73
CA GLU A 88 7.28 1.72 -27.59
C GLU A 88 6.28 0.71 -26.99
N TRP A 89 6.05 0.74 -25.68
CA TRP A 89 5.02 -0.08 -25.02
C TRP A 89 3.71 0.66 -24.84
N VAL A 90 3.62 1.93 -25.24
CA VAL A 90 2.39 2.71 -25.06
C VAL A 90 1.40 2.40 -26.18
N ILE A 91 0.17 2.08 -25.81
CA ILE A 91 -0.92 1.83 -26.75
C ILE A 91 -1.33 3.16 -27.40
N ALA A 92 -1.22 3.25 -28.72
CA ALA A 92 -1.54 4.47 -29.47
C ALA A 92 -3.01 4.91 -29.31
N GLU A 93 -3.94 3.95 -29.21
CA GLU A 93 -5.37 4.20 -29.00
C GLU A 93 -5.89 3.46 -27.75
N PRO A 94 -5.76 4.07 -26.56
CA PRO A 94 -6.15 3.45 -25.29
C PRO A 94 -7.64 3.08 -25.18
N LYS A 95 -7.92 1.84 -24.78
CA LYS A 95 -9.30 1.38 -24.50
C LYS A 95 -9.67 1.62 -23.04
N MET A 96 -10.14 2.83 -22.76
CA MET A 96 -10.39 3.30 -21.39
C MET A 96 -11.73 2.84 -20.76
N ALA A 97 -12.51 2.01 -21.44
CA ALA A 97 -13.85 1.62 -20.96
C ALA A 97 -13.80 0.85 -19.63
N GLU A 98 -12.94 -0.17 -19.56
CA GLU A 98 -12.75 -0.98 -18.35
C GLU A 98 -12.13 -0.17 -17.21
N PHE A 99 -11.05 0.56 -17.48
CA PHE A 99 -10.43 1.47 -16.51
C PHE A 99 -11.45 2.43 -15.89
N ARG A 100 -12.31 3.06 -16.71
CA ARG A 100 -13.37 3.96 -16.22
C ARG A 100 -14.42 3.22 -15.41
N ARG A 101 -14.81 2.00 -15.81
CA ARG A 101 -15.75 1.15 -15.05
C ARG A 101 -15.22 0.86 -13.65
N LEU A 102 -13.97 0.38 -13.55
CA LEU A 102 -13.33 0.06 -12.28
C LEU A 102 -13.20 1.31 -11.41
N ARG A 103 -12.64 2.40 -11.94
CA ARG A 103 -12.52 3.67 -11.21
C ARG A 103 -13.89 4.19 -10.72
N TYR A 104 -14.93 4.06 -11.54
CA TYR A 104 -16.28 4.47 -11.17
C TYR A 104 -16.85 3.62 -10.04
N ASP A 105 -16.57 2.32 -9.98
CA ASP A 105 -16.98 1.46 -8.88
C ASP A 105 -16.41 1.91 -7.52
N TRP A 106 -15.18 2.43 -7.53
CA TRP A 106 -14.54 3.01 -6.35
C TRP A 106 -15.08 4.39 -5.97
N ALA A 107 -15.37 5.24 -6.95
CA ALA A 107 -15.77 6.63 -6.72
C ALA A 107 -17.27 6.83 -6.43
N ARG A 108 -18.14 5.94 -6.90
CA ARG A 108 -19.60 6.11 -6.83
C ARG A 108 -20.13 6.11 -5.39
N ALA A 109 -21.15 6.94 -5.15
CA ALA A 109 -21.73 7.13 -3.82
C ALA A 109 -22.58 5.94 -3.33
N SER A 110 -23.22 5.20 -4.25
CA SER A 110 -24.11 4.08 -3.95
C SER A 110 -23.87 2.90 -4.91
N GLY A 111 -23.90 1.68 -4.38
CA GLY A 111 -23.67 0.39 -5.05
C GLY A 111 -22.24 0.13 -5.57
N GLY A 112 -21.29 1.01 -5.24
CA GLY A 112 -19.86 0.78 -5.46
C GLY A 112 -19.20 0.05 -4.29
N PHE A 113 -17.88 -0.13 -4.34
CA PHE A 113 -17.10 -0.82 -3.30
C PHE A 113 -17.50 -0.39 -1.87
N TRP A 114 -17.48 0.91 -1.59
CA TRP A 114 -17.72 1.45 -0.25
C TRP A 114 -19.14 1.22 0.27
N ASP A 115 -20.15 1.22 -0.61
CA ASP A 115 -21.53 0.94 -0.23
C ASP A 115 -21.75 -0.56 -0.01
N ARG A 116 -21.11 -1.42 -0.83
CA ARG A 116 -21.13 -2.88 -0.63
C ARG A 116 -20.46 -3.26 0.70
N ALA A 117 -19.26 -2.73 0.96
CA ALA A 117 -18.53 -2.94 2.20
C ALA A 117 -19.36 -2.52 3.44
N ARG A 118 -20.02 -1.35 3.39
CA ARG A 118 -20.87 -0.86 4.48
C ARG A 118 -22.04 -1.80 4.78
N ARG A 119 -22.66 -2.39 3.76
CA ARG A 119 -23.85 -3.22 3.90
C ARG A 119 -23.53 -4.64 4.35
N GLU A 120 -22.25 -4.98 4.56
CA GLU A 120 -21.79 -6.37 4.76
C GLU A 120 -22.33 -7.31 3.68
N THR A 121 -22.70 -6.77 2.51
CA THR A 121 -23.06 -7.59 1.37
C THR A 121 -21.75 -8.22 0.92
N GLU A 122 -21.71 -9.55 0.80
CA GLU A 122 -20.60 -10.21 0.13
C GLU A 122 -20.36 -9.43 -1.17
N THR A 123 -19.16 -8.87 -1.28
CA THR A 123 -18.77 -8.21 -2.51
C THR A 123 -18.86 -9.31 -3.55
N PRO A 124 -19.64 -9.16 -4.65
CA PRO A 124 -19.66 -10.16 -5.69
C PRO A 124 -18.21 -10.44 -6.05
N ALA A 125 -17.85 -11.72 -6.08
CA ALA A 125 -16.49 -12.15 -6.27
C ALA A 125 -15.94 -11.49 -7.55
N THR A 126 -15.20 -10.40 -7.38
CA THR A 126 -14.35 -9.82 -8.42
C THR A 126 -13.11 -10.71 -8.53
N ASN A 127 -12.46 -10.73 -9.69
CA ASN A 127 -11.19 -11.44 -9.85
C ASN A 127 -10.17 -11.01 -8.78
N GLU A 128 -10.18 -9.72 -8.40
CA GLU A 128 -9.43 -9.15 -7.28
C GLU A 128 -9.79 -9.79 -5.91
N SER A 129 -11.07 -10.00 -5.60
CA SER A 129 -11.50 -10.62 -4.33
C SER A 129 -11.31 -12.14 -4.26
N ILE A 130 -11.37 -12.87 -5.39
CA ILE A 130 -11.11 -14.33 -5.42
C ILE A 130 -9.62 -14.61 -5.22
N ARG A 131 -8.76 -13.78 -5.82
CA ARG A 131 -7.31 -13.93 -5.71
C ARG A 131 -6.75 -13.48 -4.38
N ARG A 132 -7.41 -12.54 -3.71
CA ARG A 132 -6.97 -11.97 -2.42
C ARG A 132 -6.69 -13.00 -1.33
N ASP A 133 -7.49 -14.07 -1.23
CA ASP A 133 -7.29 -15.11 -0.20
C ASP A 133 -6.14 -16.08 -0.56
N GLU A 134 -5.90 -16.31 -1.86
CA GLU A 134 -4.76 -17.09 -2.36
C GLU A 134 -3.46 -16.28 -2.25
N GLU A 135 -3.50 -14.99 -2.58
CA GLU A 135 -2.38 -14.04 -2.52
C GLU A 135 -1.89 -13.82 -1.10
N GLU A 136 -2.77 -13.78 -0.09
CA GLU A 136 -2.33 -13.61 1.30
C GLU A 136 -1.62 -14.85 1.85
N ARG A 137 -2.12 -16.05 1.55
CA ARG A 137 -1.42 -17.30 1.94
C ARG A 137 -0.02 -17.33 1.32
N LEU A 138 0.08 -16.97 0.05
CA LEU A 138 1.34 -16.88 -0.68
C LEU A 138 2.23 -15.74 -0.13
N ALA A 139 1.66 -14.61 0.29
CA ALA A 139 2.41 -13.48 0.84
C ALA A 139 3.07 -13.81 2.19
N VAL A 140 2.42 -14.61 3.05
CA VAL A 140 3.03 -15.11 4.29
C VAL A 140 4.19 -16.06 3.96
N GLU A 141 4.00 -17.01 3.04
CA GLU A 141 5.05 -17.93 2.60
C GLU A 141 6.24 -17.18 1.97
N GLN A 142 5.95 -16.19 1.12
CA GLN A 142 6.95 -15.29 0.54
C GLN A 142 7.70 -14.52 1.62
N SER A 143 7.03 -14.01 2.66
CA SER A 143 7.68 -13.30 3.78
C SER A 143 8.71 -14.18 4.50
N TYR A 144 8.41 -15.47 4.69
CA TYR A 144 9.38 -16.43 5.23
C TYR A 144 10.54 -16.69 4.26
N ALA A 145 10.26 -16.86 2.97
CA ALA A 145 11.30 -17.07 1.96
C ALA A 145 12.22 -15.85 1.84
N ILE A 146 11.67 -14.63 1.88
CA ILE A 146 12.41 -13.36 1.89
C ILE A 146 13.34 -13.31 3.10
N ARG A 147 12.84 -13.60 4.31
CA ARG A 147 13.66 -13.64 5.53
C ARG A 147 14.84 -14.61 5.39
N GLU A 148 14.63 -15.79 4.83
CA GLU A 148 15.72 -16.75 4.60
C GLU A 148 16.71 -16.27 3.53
N ARG A 149 16.25 -15.57 2.49
CA ARG A 149 17.15 -14.91 1.51
C ARG A 149 17.98 -13.82 2.18
N MET A 150 17.37 -12.98 3.02
CA MET A 150 18.05 -11.87 3.70
C MET A 150 19.13 -12.35 4.67
N LYS A 151 18.89 -13.43 5.40
CA LYS A 151 19.91 -14.08 6.25
C LYS A 151 21.17 -14.50 5.47
N LYS A 152 21.02 -14.88 4.20
CA LYS A 152 22.15 -15.30 3.34
C LYS A 152 22.97 -14.11 2.83
N ILE A 153 22.31 -12.97 2.55
CA ILE A 153 22.94 -11.77 2.00
C ILE A 153 23.71 -10.98 3.09
N LYS A 154 23.37 -11.20 4.37
CA LYS A 154 23.95 -10.52 5.56
C LYS A 154 23.99 -8.98 5.51
N PRO A 155 22.98 -8.25 5.00
CA PRO A 155 22.87 -6.83 5.36
C PRO A 155 22.60 -6.72 6.86
N GLY A 156 23.08 -5.66 7.50
CA GLY A 156 22.71 -5.36 8.89
C GLY A 156 21.31 -4.74 8.93
N SER A 157 20.49 -5.06 9.92
CA SER A 157 19.18 -4.41 10.09
C SER A 157 19.27 -2.89 10.26
N GLU A 158 20.45 -2.36 10.60
CA GLU A 158 20.74 -0.93 10.81
C GLU A 158 21.26 -0.23 9.54
N GLU A 159 21.45 -0.97 8.44
CA GLU A 159 21.95 -0.39 7.18
C GLU A 159 20.94 0.57 6.57
N HIS A 160 21.37 1.78 6.23
CA HIS A 160 20.52 2.81 5.64
C HIS A 160 19.81 2.28 4.39
N LEU A 161 18.49 2.44 4.30
CA LEU A 161 17.58 1.84 3.32
C LEU A 161 17.96 2.15 1.87
N GLN A 162 18.45 3.37 1.60
CA GLN A 162 18.98 3.74 0.27
C GLN A 162 20.31 3.04 -0.10
N LYS A 163 21.06 2.53 0.88
CA LYS A 163 22.36 1.88 0.70
C LYS A 163 22.28 0.36 0.64
N VAL A 164 21.16 -0.22 1.06
CA VAL A 164 20.95 -1.66 0.99
C VAL A 164 21.02 -2.11 -0.47
N GLY A 165 22.06 -2.85 -0.79
CA GLY A 165 22.31 -3.39 -2.12
C GLY A 165 21.80 -4.81 -2.31
N HIS A 166 21.54 -5.17 -3.56
CA HIS A 166 21.32 -6.55 -4.00
C HIS A 166 22.17 -6.82 -5.25
N ILE A 167 22.65 -8.05 -5.38
CA ILE A 167 23.35 -8.53 -6.57
C ILE A 167 22.47 -9.62 -7.19
N PRO A 168 21.78 -9.32 -8.31
CA PRO A 168 21.05 -10.32 -9.08
C PRO A 168 21.93 -11.49 -9.54
N GLU A 169 21.31 -12.57 -10.02
CA GLU A 169 22.04 -13.68 -10.61
C GLU A 169 22.71 -13.26 -11.94
N ALA A 170 23.93 -13.75 -12.21
CA ALA A 170 24.73 -13.41 -13.40
C ALA A 170 23.98 -13.57 -14.75
N ALA A 171 23.04 -14.51 -14.82
CA ALA A 171 22.25 -14.75 -16.04
C ALA A 171 21.01 -13.86 -16.17
N THR A 172 20.78 -12.92 -15.24
CA THR A 172 19.58 -12.06 -15.25
C THR A 172 19.57 -11.13 -16.46
N PRO A 173 18.63 -11.29 -17.42
CA PRO A 173 18.56 -10.41 -18.59
C PRO A 173 18.34 -8.96 -18.16
N GLY A 174 19.00 -8.01 -18.83
CA GLY A 174 18.85 -6.56 -18.54
C GLY A 174 19.62 -6.04 -17.33
N TRP A 175 20.31 -6.91 -16.59
CA TRP A 175 21.19 -6.50 -15.51
C TRP A 175 22.58 -6.10 -16.04
N SER A 176 23.19 -5.03 -15.49
CA SER A 176 24.50 -4.52 -15.92
C SER A 176 25.68 -5.25 -15.30
N GLY A 177 25.45 -6.05 -14.25
CA GLY A 177 26.50 -6.65 -13.41
C GLY A 177 26.82 -5.87 -12.14
N ASP A 178 26.30 -4.65 -11.99
CA ASP A 178 26.53 -3.80 -10.81
C ASP A 178 25.54 -4.10 -9.67
N PRO A 179 25.92 -3.88 -8.39
CA PRO A 179 24.96 -3.89 -7.30
C PRO A 179 23.83 -2.87 -7.54
N ILE A 180 22.60 -3.28 -7.27
CA ILE A 180 21.40 -2.45 -7.42
C ILE A 180 20.79 -2.15 -6.05
N PRO A 181 20.06 -1.04 -5.88
CA PRO A 181 19.26 -0.80 -4.68
C PRO A 181 18.25 -1.93 -4.43
N TYR A 182 18.17 -2.42 -3.19
CA TYR A 182 17.34 -3.57 -2.81
C TYR A 182 15.88 -3.42 -3.22
N TRP A 183 15.29 -2.22 -3.05
CA TRP A 183 13.86 -1.98 -3.27
C TRP A 183 13.38 -2.31 -4.70
N ARG A 184 14.30 -2.30 -5.67
CA ARG A 184 14.00 -2.64 -7.07
C ARG A 184 13.61 -4.11 -7.23
N VAL A 185 14.16 -5.00 -6.40
CA VAL A 185 13.97 -6.44 -6.49
C VAL A 185 12.55 -6.88 -6.13
N PRO A 186 11.98 -6.54 -4.95
CA PRO A 186 10.62 -6.92 -4.62
C PRO A 186 9.58 -6.23 -5.52
N SER A 187 9.84 -5.00 -5.95
CA SER A 187 9.00 -4.33 -6.96
C SER A 187 8.97 -5.10 -8.27
N LEU A 188 10.14 -5.46 -8.84
CA LEU A 188 10.22 -6.25 -10.06
C LEU A 188 9.56 -7.62 -9.89
N HIS A 189 9.79 -8.29 -8.75
CA HIS A 189 9.22 -9.60 -8.47
C HIS A 189 7.69 -9.56 -8.48
N MET A 190 7.09 -8.59 -7.77
CA MET A 190 5.64 -8.40 -7.70
C MET A 190 5.06 -8.11 -9.08
N PHE A 191 5.56 -7.09 -9.78
CA PHE A 191 5.03 -6.73 -11.10
C PHE A 191 5.22 -7.86 -12.10
N ARG A 192 6.36 -8.53 -12.13
CA ARG A 192 6.59 -9.65 -13.03
C ARG A 192 5.63 -10.80 -12.77
N ALA A 193 5.33 -11.12 -11.51
CA ALA A 193 4.37 -12.17 -11.18
C ALA A 193 2.95 -11.80 -11.59
N GLU A 194 2.49 -10.59 -11.25
CA GLU A 194 1.13 -10.14 -11.54
C GLU A 194 0.89 -9.92 -13.03
N LEU A 195 1.87 -9.39 -13.78
CA LEU A 195 1.72 -9.13 -15.20
C LEU A 195 1.55 -10.41 -16.03
N GLN A 196 2.04 -11.56 -15.57
CA GLN A 196 1.83 -12.86 -16.24
C GLN A 196 0.38 -13.34 -16.17
N ILE A 197 -0.41 -12.77 -15.26
CA ILE A 197 -1.78 -13.20 -15.00
C ILE A 197 -2.70 -12.15 -15.57
N TYR A 198 -3.37 -12.50 -16.68
CA TYR A 198 -4.24 -11.57 -17.43
C TYR A 198 -5.31 -10.88 -16.56
N GLU A 199 -5.84 -11.59 -15.57
CA GLU A 199 -6.89 -11.08 -14.68
C GLU A 199 -6.35 -10.50 -13.35
N SER A 200 -5.05 -10.18 -13.27
CA SER A 200 -4.53 -9.53 -12.06
C SER A 200 -4.98 -8.09 -11.94
N ALA A 201 -5.06 -7.61 -10.70
CA ALA A 201 -5.37 -6.21 -10.42
C ALA A 201 -4.33 -5.25 -11.07
N VAL A 202 -3.08 -5.67 -11.23
CA VAL A 202 -2.07 -4.89 -11.98
C VAL A 202 -2.48 -4.71 -13.44
N ARG A 203 -2.87 -5.80 -14.12
CA ARG A 203 -3.29 -5.78 -15.53
C ARG A 203 -4.53 -4.92 -15.73
N GLU A 204 -5.50 -5.00 -14.81
CA GLU A 204 -6.71 -4.17 -14.82
C GLU A 204 -6.42 -2.65 -14.89
N TRP A 205 -5.31 -2.19 -14.29
CA TRP A 205 -4.94 -0.77 -14.25
C TRP A 205 -3.90 -0.34 -15.30
N LEU A 206 -3.23 -1.29 -15.97
CA LEU A 206 -2.19 -1.03 -16.96
C LEU A 206 -2.63 -1.32 -18.41
N ASP A 207 -3.40 -2.38 -18.66
CA ASP A 207 -3.69 -2.88 -20.01
C ASP A 207 -4.45 -1.89 -20.91
N SER A 208 -5.10 -0.89 -20.31
CA SER A 208 -5.80 0.14 -21.09
C SER A 208 -4.84 1.03 -21.88
N GLU A 209 -3.61 1.21 -21.41
CA GLU A 209 -2.64 2.20 -21.92
C GLU A 209 -1.26 1.59 -22.23
N ILE A 210 -0.91 0.45 -21.63
CA ILE A 210 0.37 -0.23 -21.80
C ILE A 210 0.16 -1.58 -22.50
N ASP A 211 0.91 -1.82 -23.57
CA ASP A 211 1.01 -3.12 -24.22
C ASP A 211 1.86 -4.06 -23.36
N VAL A 212 1.21 -4.69 -22.39
CA VAL A 212 1.86 -5.64 -21.48
C VAL A 212 2.42 -6.85 -22.23
N ALA A 213 1.81 -7.27 -23.35
CA ALA A 213 2.33 -8.38 -24.14
C ALA A 213 3.69 -8.02 -24.77
N ALA A 214 3.80 -6.81 -25.35
CA ALA A 214 5.07 -6.29 -25.85
C ALA A 214 6.13 -6.18 -24.75
N MET A 215 5.75 -5.65 -23.57
CA MET A 215 6.65 -5.55 -22.41
C MET A 215 7.16 -6.94 -21.96
N LEU A 216 6.27 -7.91 -21.79
CA LEU A 216 6.63 -9.27 -21.34
C LEU A 216 7.44 -10.04 -22.38
N SER A 217 7.26 -9.75 -23.68
CA SER A 217 8.07 -10.33 -24.76
C SER A 217 9.52 -9.81 -24.76
N SER A 218 9.80 -8.74 -24.00
CA SER A 218 11.09 -8.06 -23.94
C SER A 218 11.69 -8.08 -22.53
N PRO A 219 11.97 -9.27 -21.94
CA PRO A 219 12.35 -9.41 -20.53
C PRO A 219 13.63 -8.65 -20.16
N GLY A 220 14.59 -8.51 -21.08
CA GLY A 220 15.78 -7.70 -20.85
C GLY A 220 15.48 -6.20 -20.71
N SER A 221 14.58 -5.67 -21.54
CA SER A 221 14.18 -4.26 -21.48
C SER A 221 13.31 -3.96 -20.25
N MET A 222 12.38 -4.87 -19.92
CA MET A 222 11.55 -4.81 -18.71
C MET A 222 12.42 -4.85 -17.45
N ASN A 223 13.32 -5.83 -17.33
CA ASN A 223 14.20 -5.91 -16.17
C ASN A 223 15.07 -4.66 -16.09
N ARG A 224 15.65 -4.17 -17.20
CA ARG A 224 16.48 -2.96 -17.18
C ARG A 224 15.71 -1.75 -16.64
N LEU A 225 14.45 -1.58 -17.03
CA LEU A 225 13.59 -0.52 -16.51
C LEU A 225 13.54 -0.55 -14.98
N TRP A 226 13.17 -1.69 -14.40
CA TRP A 226 13.08 -1.82 -12.93
C TRP A 226 14.44 -1.77 -12.23
N LEU A 227 15.44 -2.46 -12.76
CA LEU A 227 16.73 -2.65 -12.08
C LEU A 227 17.62 -1.41 -12.12
N HIS A 228 17.44 -0.51 -13.10
CA HIS A 228 18.36 0.60 -13.32
C HIS A 228 17.70 1.96 -13.56
N GLU A 229 16.50 2.01 -14.14
CA GLU A 229 16.00 3.27 -14.71
C GLU A 229 14.89 3.91 -13.90
N LEU A 230 14.02 3.14 -13.23
CA LEU A 230 12.98 3.72 -12.37
C LEU A 230 13.60 4.63 -11.30
N ASP A 231 13.09 5.85 -11.18
CA ASP A 231 13.46 6.77 -10.11
C ASP A 231 12.61 6.51 -8.86
N ALA A 232 13.27 6.31 -7.71
CA ALA A 232 12.58 6.11 -6.42
C ALA A 232 11.66 7.29 -6.05
N VAL A 233 11.94 8.51 -6.52
CA VAL A 233 11.08 9.68 -6.30
C VAL A 233 9.83 9.65 -7.18
N ALA A 234 9.91 9.04 -8.37
CA ALA A 234 8.78 8.89 -9.29
C ALA A 234 7.90 7.67 -8.96
N VAL A 235 8.49 6.64 -8.34
CA VAL A 235 7.79 5.42 -7.88
C VAL A 235 7.90 5.20 -6.37
N PRO A 236 7.50 6.18 -5.53
CA PRO A 236 7.75 6.12 -4.09
C PRO A 236 7.09 4.91 -3.42
N ARG A 237 5.96 4.40 -3.93
CA ARG A 237 5.31 3.20 -3.36
C ARG A 237 6.12 1.93 -3.61
N GLN A 238 6.87 1.87 -4.72
CA GLN A 238 7.77 0.76 -5.00
C GLN A 238 8.98 0.77 -4.07
N TRP A 239 9.50 1.96 -3.78
CA TRP A 239 10.53 2.13 -2.77
C TRP A 239 10.03 1.71 -1.38
N LEU A 240 8.85 2.18 -0.97
CA LEU A 240 8.23 1.85 0.32
C LEU A 240 7.97 0.35 0.48
N ARG A 241 7.48 -0.32 -0.57
CA ARG A 241 7.31 -1.78 -0.59
C ARG A 241 8.61 -2.50 -0.28
N GLY A 242 9.70 -2.13 -0.96
CA GLY A 242 11.00 -2.74 -0.74
C GLY A 242 11.60 -2.41 0.63
N ALA A 243 11.40 -1.19 1.12
CA ALA A 243 11.86 -0.76 2.44
C ALA A 243 11.13 -1.51 3.56
N PHE A 244 9.79 -1.61 3.50
CA PHE A 244 9.02 -2.36 4.49
C PHE A 244 9.34 -3.85 4.46
N GLU A 245 9.48 -4.44 3.28
CA GLU A 245 9.91 -5.84 3.14
C GLU A 245 11.29 -6.07 3.81
N PHE A 246 12.26 -5.19 3.56
CA PHE A 246 13.58 -5.25 4.19
C PHE A 246 13.47 -5.18 5.72
N LEU A 247 12.75 -4.18 6.24
CA LEU A 247 12.62 -3.94 7.68
C LEU A 247 11.92 -5.10 8.39
N GLN A 248 10.85 -5.63 7.78
CA GLN A 248 10.08 -6.74 8.34
C GLN A 248 10.86 -8.06 8.33
N ALA A 249 11.77 -8.28 7.37
CA ALA A 249 12.59 -9.49 7.32
C ALA A 249 13.40 -9.74 8.61
N TRP A 250 13.79 -8.67 9.31
CA TRP A 250 14.55 -8.74 10.57
C TRP A 250 13.67 -8.95 11.80
N HIS A 251 12.36 -8.84 11.67
CA HIS A 251 11.38 -9.01 12.74
C HIS A 251 10.62 -10.32 12.61
N LYS A 252 9.96 -10.74 13.70
CA LYS A 252 9.15 -11.95 13.68
C LYS A 252 8.03 -11.77 12.65
N VAL A 253 8.05 -12.58 11.59
CA VAL A 253 6.96 -12.66 10.62
C VAL A 253 5.71 -13.17 11.36
N THR A 254 4.61 -12.44 11.23
CA THR A 254 3.29 -12.81 11.75
C THR A 254 2.30 -12.82 10.59
N THR A 255 1.08 -13.29 10.84
CA THR A 255 -0.01 -13.23 9.85
C THR A 255 -0.40 -11.80 9.45
N GLY A 256 -0.05 -10.78 10.25
CA GLY A 256 -0.32 -9.37 9.94
C GLY A 256 0.74 -8.68 9.07
N THR A 257 1.93 -9.29 8.91
CA THR A 257 3.06 -8.69 8.18
C THR A 257 2.72 -8.26 6.74
N PRO A 258 1.92 -9.02 5.95
CA PRO A 258 1.49 -8.57 4.63
C PRO A 258 0.57 -7.34 4.64
N GLY A 259 -0.28 -7.19 5.65
CA GLY A 259 -1.19 -6.04 5.80
C GLY A 259 -0.44 -4.74 6.06
N ASP A 260 0.54 -4.77 6.96
CA ASP A 260 1.43 -3.65 7.26
C ASP A 260 2.13 -3.11 6.00
N SER A 261 2.61 -4.00 5.12
CA SER A 261 3.26 -3.62 3.86
C SER A 261 2.29 -2.97 2.87
N ARG A 262 1.00 -3.36 2.87
CA ARG A 262 -0.04 -2.69 2.06
C ARG A 262 -0.34 -1.31 2.61
N LEU A 263 -0.57 -1.17 3.92
CA LEU A 263 -0.82 0.11 4.58
C LEU A 263 0.34 1.09 4.39
N ALA A 264 1.58 0.59 4.39
CA ALA A 264 2.77 1.39 4.18
C ALA A 264 2.79 2.16 2.85
N THR A 265 2.13 1.67 1.80
CA THR A 265 2.07 2.36 0.50
C THR A 265 1.31 3.69 0.55
N HIS A 266 0.51 3.91 1.59
CA HIS A 266 -0.23 5.15 1.82
C HIS A 266 0.52 6.16 2.71
N LEU A 267 1.75 5.86 3.13
CA LEU A 267 2.58 6.82 3.89
C LEU A 267 2.85 8.12 3.11
N VAL A 268 2.76 8.08 1.77
CA VAL A 268 2.89 9.26 0.89
C VAL A 268 1.58 9.99 0.62
N ASP A 269 0.44 9.45 1.08
CA ASP A 269 -0.89 10.06 0.87
C ASP A 269 -1.34 10.94 2.04
N ALA A 270 -0.62 10.90 3.15
CA ALA A 270 -0.97 11.59 4.39
C ALA A 270 0.19 12.41 4.95
N ASP A 271 -0.16 13.49 5.65
CA ASP A 271 0.82 14.33 6.35
C ASP A 271 1.13 13.76 7.74
N VAL A 272 0.13 13.12 8.36
CA VAL A 272 0.26 12.42 9.65
C VAL A 272 -0.35 11.03 9.56
N ILE A 273 0.37 10.05 10.09
CA ILE A 273 -0.06 8.66 10.20
C ILE A 273 -0.15 8.32 11.69
N ILE A 274 -1.23 7.67 12.11
CA ILE A 274 -1.42 7.28 13.51
C ILE A 274 -1.61 5.78 13.61
N SER A 275 -0.79 5.15 14.45
CA SER A 275 -0.87 3.72 14.75
C SER A 275 -0.55 3.47 16.23
N ALA A 276 -1.14 2.43 16.81
CA ALA A 276 -0.75 1.93 18.12
C ALA A 276 0.36 0.86 18.05
N ASP A 277 0.67 0.34 16.85
CA ASP A 277 1.74 -0.64 16.65
C ASP A 277 3.11 0.04 16.65
N LYS A 278 3.88 -0.22 17.71
CA LYS A 278 5.23 0.33 17.89
C LYS A 278 6.20 -0.04 16.77
N ASN A 279 6.05 -1.22 16.16
CA ASN A 279 6.94 -1.69 15.11
C ASN A 279 6.61 -0.97 13.80
N PHE A 280 5.31 -0.87 13.47
CA PHE A 280 4.85 -0.10 12.32
C PHE A 280 5.33 1.35 12.42
N VAL A 281 5.10 2.03 13.55
CA VAL A 281 5.54 3.42 13.76
C VAL A 281 7.05 3.56 13.57
N ARG A 282 7.83 2.65 14.15
CA ARG A 282 9.29 2.67 14.02
C ARG A 282 9.75 2.45 12.57
N PHE A 283 9.08 1.58 11.81
CA PHE A 283 9.40 1.36 10.39
C PHE A 283 9.01 2.57 9.54
N ALA A 284 7.83 3.14 9.76
CA ALA A 284 7.35 4.32 9.06
C ALA A 284 8.25 5.54 9.30
N GLU A 285 8.65 5.82 10.56
CA GLU A 285 9.58 6.91 10.86
C GLU A 285 10.96 6.68 10.26
N ARG A 286 11.44 5.44 10.21
CA ARG A 286 12.69 5.13 9.53
C ARG A 286 12.60 5.36 8.02
N CYS A 287 11.50 4.93 7.40
CA CYS A 287 11.24 5.23 6.00
C CYS A 287 11.20 6.75 5.78
N ARG A 288 10.54 7.51 6.66
CA ARG A 288 10.48 8.97 6.61
C ARG A 288 11.84 9.65 6.67
N ASP A 289 12.71 9.19 7.56
CA ASP A 289 14.06 9.76 7.73
C ASP A 289 14.99 9.43 6.55
N GLU A 290 14.82 8.25 5.94
CA GLU A 290 15.77 7.70 4.98
C GLU A 290 15.27 7.70 3.53
N ALA A 291 14.00 8.03 3.25
CA ALA A 291 13.45 8.07 1.89
C ALA A 291 14.02 9.24 1.08
N PRO A 292 14.16 9.08 -0.25
CA PRO A 292 14.55 10.18 -1.14
C PRO A 292 13.40 11.16 -1.44
N PHE A 293 12.24 10.99 -0.82
CA PHE A 293 11.03 11.80 -1.00
C PHE A 293 10.34 12.05 0.34
N SER A 294 9.41 12.99 0.39
CA SER A 294 8.70 13.34 1.63
C SER A 294 7.68 12.28 2.01
N ILE A 295 7.67 11.92 3.30
CA ILE A 295 6.70 11.02 3.93
C ILE A 295 6.09 11.73 5.14
N GLY A 296 4.80 11.51 5.39
CA GLY A 296 4.10 12.04 6.55
C GLY A 296 4.69 11.57 7.88
N LYS A 297 4.54 12.39 8.92
CA LYS A 297 4.99 12.06 10.28
C LYS A 297 4.12 10.97 10.89
N THR A 298 4.72 10.01 11.55
CA THR A 298 4.00 8.93 12.25
C THR A 298 3.95 9.18 13.75
N LEU A 299 2.74 9.14 14.31
CA LEU A 299 2.48 9.28 15.74
C LEU A 299 2.05 7.94 16.32
N ARG A 300 2.60 7.62 17.49
CA ARG A 300 2.23 6.42 18.23
C ARG A 300 1.14 6.75 19.24
N ALA A 301 -0.07 6.27 19.01
CA ALA A 301 -1.14 6.36 19.99
C ALA A 301 -1.00 5.27 21.07
N GLN A 302 -1.52 5.55 22.26
CA GLN A 302 -1.78 4.53 23.28
C GLN A 302 -2.90 3.58 22.84
N ALA A 303 -3.08 2.50 23.58
CA ALA A 303 -4.18 1.58 23.33
C ALA A 303 -5.51 2.09 23.93
N ASN A 304 -6.62 1.68 23.31
CA ASN A 304 -7.99 1.91 23.81
C ASN A 304 -8.29 3.39 24.06
N ARG A 305 -9.05 3.71 25.13
CA ARG A 305 -9.52 5.05 25.43
C ARG A 305 -8.43 6.12 25.43
N ALA A 306 -7.28 5.85 26.05
CA ALA A 306 -6.17 6.80 26.07
C ALA A 306 -5.71 7.16 24.65
N GLY A 307 -5.63 6.17 23.75
CA GLY A 307 -5.30 6.40 22.35
C GLY A 307 -6.37 7.21 21.60
N VAL A 308 -7.65 6.99 21.91
CA VAL A 308 -8.75 7.78 21.33
C VAL A 308 -8.63 9.24 21.76
N ASP A 309 -8.38 9.51 23.03
CA ASP A 309 -8.23 10.86 23.55
C ASP A 309 -7.03 11.58 22.90
N GLU A 310 -5.90 10.88 22.70
CA GLU A 310 -4.73 11.40 21.97
C GLU A 310 -5.05 11.72 20.51
N VAL A 311 -5.71 10.81 19.79
CA VAL A 311 -6.13 11.02 18.39
C VAL A 311 -7.03 12.24 18.27
N LEU A 312 -8.03 12.37 19.14
CA LEU A 312 -8.93 13.52 19.16
C LEU A 312 -8.17 14.82 19.44
N GLN A 313 -7.18 14.79 20.34
CA GLN A 313 -6.33 15.95 20.62
C GLN A 313 -5.50 16.35 19.41
N TRP A 314 -4.80 15.40 18.76
CA TRP A 314 -3.98 15.66 17.58
C TRP A 314 -4.79 16.19 16.40
N VAL A 315 -5.97 15.62 16.16
CA VAL A 315 -6.89 16.09 15.11
C VAL A 315 -7.46 17.48 15.43
N SER A 316 -7.68 17.81 16.70
CA SER A 316 -8.19 19.13 17.11
C SER A 316 -7.14 20.25 17.03
N LYS A 317 -5.86 19.90 17.12
CA LYS A 317 -4.73 20.86 17.18
C LYS A 317 -3.61 20.45 16.22
N PRO A 318 -3.89 20.30 14.91
CA PRO A 318 -2.92 19.83 13.93
C PRO A 318 -1.68 20.74 13.83
N GLU A 319 -1.80 22.02 14.17
CA GLU A 319 -0.72 23.01 14.15
C GLU A 319 0.37 22.76 15.20
N THR A 320 0.13 21.86 16.15
CA THR A 320 1.08 21.53 17.23
C THR A 320 1.97 20.33 16.89
N LEU A 321 1.81 19.73 15.71
CA LEU A 321 2.41 18.45 15.32
C LEU A 321 3.71 18.56 14.53
#